data_AF-A0A968Y249-F1
#
_entry.id   AF-A0A968Y249-F1
#
_cell.length_a   1.000
_cell.length_b   1.000
_cell.length_c   1.000
_cell.angle_alpha   90.00
_cell.angle_beta   90.00
_cell.angle_gamma   90.00
#
_symmetry.space_group_name_H-M   'P 1'
#
loop_
_entity.id
_entity.type
_entity.pdbx_description
1 polymer ?
#
loop_
_entity_poly.entity_id
_entity_poly.type
_entity_poly.pdbx_seq_one_letter_code
_entity_poly.pdbx_strand_id
1 'polypeptide(L)'
;MRATYTYSPPRWILGFTAYSAIAVLAFFCILNIQPWLGAAKFLAGDTPNIPLLSSLYGLKILFLPIGESIRWLAANILMLGGIFIWAMVQGIQIAPMWVNRPESLRKLQGRAAQYLKENGGDKSKDAQAAIARLAAAMDKALTQELDTLEGMRVWAYCLELVVCVFHFPIYKDGSAALWSDLLSWNLYPDLLQPREIAMVIIMMGGFEILFRIALSIWGLYKARGSFHE
;
A
#
# COMPACT_ATOMS: atom_id res chain seq x y z
N MET A 1 29.18 -12.05 -39.73
CA MET A 1 28.19 -12.30 -38.66
C MET A 1 28.93 -12.25 -37.33
N ARG A 2 28.57 -11.33 -36.41
CA ARG A 2 29.19 -11.30 -35.06
C ARG A 2 28.43 -12.26 -34.16
N ALA A 3 29.12 -13.24 -33.58
CA ALA A 3 28.56 -14.10 -32.55
C ALA A 3 28.31 -13.26 -31.28
N THR A 4 27.04 -13.05 -30.93
CA THR A 4 26.66 -12.51 -29.63
C THR A 4 26.74 -13.63 -28.59
N TYR A 5 27.76 -13.57 -27.73
CA TYR A 5 27.82 -14.42 -26.54
C TYR A 5 26.85 -13.88 -25.49
N THR A 6 25.80 -14.64 -25.21
CA THR A 6 24.87 -14.36 -24.10
C THR A 6 25.52 -14.84 -22.79
N TYR A 7 26.11 -13.90 -22.05
CA TYR A 7 26.62 -14.18 -20.71
C TYR A 7 25.44 -14.43 -19.77
N SER A 8 25.29 -15.67 -19.28
CA SER A 8 24.34 -16.01 -18.24
C SER A 8 25.02 -15.93 -16.87
N PRO A 9 24.53 -15.10 -15.94
CA PRO A 9 25.15 -14.98 -14.63
C PRO A 9 25.11 -16.34 -13.88
N PRO A 10 26.13 -16.66 -13.07
CA PRO A 10 26.14 -17.84 -12.22
C PRO A 10 24.91 -17.94 -11.33
N ARG A 11 24.37 -19.16 -11.15
CA ARG A 11 23.15 -19.42 -10.34
C ARG A 11 23.22 -18.88 -8.91
N TRP A 12 24.41 -18.86 -8.30
CA TRP A 12 24.60 -18.35 -6.94
C TRP A 12 24.43 -16.83 -6.86
N ILE A 13 24.78 -16.07 -7.92
CA ILE A 13 24.55 -14.63 -7.99
C ILE A 13 23.05 -14.34 -8.05
N LEU A 14 22.32 -15.10 -8.87
CA LEU A 14 20.87 -15.00 -8.97
C LEU A 14 20.19 -15.34 -7.63
N GLY A 15 20.63 -16.41 -6.96
CA GLY A 15 20.14 -16.79 -5.64
C GLY A 15 20.41 -15.71 -4.58
N PHE A 16 21.65 -15.23 -4.48
CA PHE A 16 22.03 -14.17 -3.55
C PHE A 16 21.22 -12.88 -3.77
N THR A 17 21.02 -12.49 -5.03
CA THR A 17 20.22 -11.30 -5.39
C THR A 17 18.77 -11.48 -4.95
N ALA A 18 18.18 -12.65 -5.19
CA ALA A 18 16.81 -12.95 -4.78
C ALA A 18 16.63 -12.93 -3.26
N TYR A 19 17.53 -13.58 -2.50
CA TYR A 19 17.46 -13.57 -1.03
C TYR A 19 17.68 -12.17 -0.46
N SER A 20 18.60 -11.38 -1.04
CA SER A 20 18.82 -9.99 -0.63
C SER A 20 17.58 -9.13 -0.89
N ALA A 21 16.92 -9.31 -2.04
CA ALA A 21 15.66 -8.62 -2.34
C ALA A 21 14.55 -8.98 -1.33
N ILE A 22 14.41 -10.26 -0.98
CA ILE A 22 13.44 -10.71 0.03
C ILE A 22 13.75 -10.11 1.41
N ALA A 23 15.02 -10.09 1.82
CA ALA A 23 15.42 -9.50 3.09
C ALA A 23 15.13 -8.00 3.15
N VAL A 24 15.42 -7.27 2.07
CA VAL A 24 15.11 -5.83 1.95
C VAL A 24 13.60 -5.60 1.99
N LEU A 25 12.81 -6.41 1.28
CA LEU A 25 11.35 -6.35 1.32
C LEU A 25 10.79 -6.62 2.73
N ALA A 26 11.28 -7.68 3.40
CA ALA A 26 10.88 -8.00 4.76
C ALA A 26 11.22 -6.86 5.73
N PHE A 27 12.40 -6.26 5.58
CA PHE A 27 12.80 -5.09 6.36
C PHE A 27 11.85 -3.90 6.16
N PHE A 28 11.52 -3.56 4.91
CA PHE A 28 10.54 -2.50 4.63
C PHE A 28 9.14 -2.82 5.17
N CYS A 29 8.68 -4.08 5.10
CA CYS A 29 7.42 -4.48 5.73
C CYS A 29 7.46 -4.29 7.25
N ILE A 30 8.55 -4.67 7.90
CA ILE A 30 8.75 -4.49 9.36
C ILE A 30 8.78 -3.02 9.74
N LEU A 31 9.41 -2.17 8.93
CA LEU A 31 9.36 -0.72 9.16
C LEU A 31 7.92 -0.22 9.04
N ASN A 32 7.25 -0.56 7.95
CA ASN A 32 5.92 -0.06 7.59
C ASN A 32 4.78 -0.51 8.50
N ILE A 33 4.95 -1.61 9.24
CA ILE A 33 3.99 -2.03 10.25
C ILE A 33 4.16 -1.29 11.59
N GLN A 34 5.34 -0.70 11.88
CA GLN A 34 5.58 -0.01 13.17
C GLN A 34 4.59 1.12 13.46
N PRO A 35 4.24 2.00 12.51
CA PRO A 35 3.28 3.08 12.76
C PRO A 35 1.90 2.55 13.17
N TRP A 36 1.45 1.47 12.53
CA TRP A 36 0.17 0.81 12.84
C TRP A 36 0.17 0.13 14.20
N LEU A 37 1.28 -0.52 14.58
CA LEU A 37 1.45 -1.06 15.92
C LEU A 37 1.47 0.06 16.98
N GLY A 38 2.09 1.19 16.68
CA GLY A 38 2.08 2.37 17.54
C GLY A 38 0.67 2.94 17.72
N ALA A 39 -0.08 3.10 16.63
CA ALA A 39 -1.47 3.56 16.67
C ALA A 39 -2.37 2.60 17.45
N ALA A 40 -2.21 1.29 17.24
CA ALA A 40 -2.94 0.27 17.99
C ALA A 40 -2.63 0.30 19.49
N LYS A 41 -1.36 0.48 19.88
CA LYS A 41 -0.96 0.63 21.29
C LYS A 41 -1.53 1.90 21.92
N PHE A 42 -1.52 3.01 21.18
CA PHE A 42 -2.14 4.26 21.62
C PHE A 42 -3.64 4.08 21.89
N LEU A 43 -4.36 3.43 20.96
CA LEU A 43 -5.79 3.11 21.13
C LEU A 43 -6.05 2.11 22.27
N ALA A 44 -5.10 1.22 22.56
CA ALA A 44 -5.16 0.30 23.70
C ALA A 44 -4.95 0.96 25.06
N GLY A 45 -4.67 2.27 25.10
CA GLY A 45 -4.41 2.99 26.35
C GLY A 45 -3.01 2.75 26.92
N ASP A 46 -2.13 2.05 26.19
CA ASP A 46 -0.71 1.96 26.52
C ASP A 46 -0.01 3.24 26.03
N THR A 47 -0.19 4.32 26.80
CA THR A 47 0.66 5.50 26.68
C THR A 47 2.13 5.10 26.91
N PRO A 48 3.09 5.63 26.13
CA PRO A 48 4.50 5.49 26.44
C PRO A 48 4.78 6.09 27.83
N ASN A 49 5.33 5.26 28.72
CA ASN A 49 5.77 5.53 30.10
C ASN A 49 5.64 6.99 30.59
N ILE A 50 4.58 7.29 31.34
CA ILE A 50 4.46 8.51 32.14
C ILE A 50 4.98 8.17 33.55
N PRO A 51 5.99 8.89 34.11
CA PRO A 51 6.64 8.59 35.40
C PRO A 51 5.71 8.46 36.62
N LEU A 52 4.48 8.98 36.51
CA LEU A 52 3.47 8.93 37.57
C LEU A 52 2.82 7.52 37.70
N LEU A 53 2.76 6.75 36.60
CA LEU A 53 2.18 5.40 36.61
C LEU A 53 3.10 4.38 37.31
N SER A 54 4.43 4.55 37.17
CA SER A 54 5.44 3.75 37.88
C SER A 54 5.31 3.82 39.40
N SER A 55 4.83 4.93 39.95
CA SER A 55 4.59 5.09 41.39
C SER A 55 3.31 4.37 41.87
N LEU A 56 2.33 4.16 40.99
CA LEU A 56 1.08 3.45 41.29
C LEU A 56 1.22 1.92 41.14
N TYR A 57 2.22 1.42 40.41
CA TYR A 57 2.54 -0.02 40.34
C TYR A 57 3.11 -0.59 41.65
N GLY A 58 3.53 0.24 42.61
CA GLY A 58 4.02 -0.20 43.92
C GLY A 58 2.95 -0.72 44.88
N LEU A 59 1.66 -0.58 44.56
CA LEU A 59 0.54 -0.78 45.49
C LEU A 59 -0.44 -1.86 44.99
N LYS A 60 0.12 -3.00 44.62
CA LYS A 60 -0.59 -3.98 43.79
C LYS A 60 -0.06 -5.38 44.17
N ILE A 61 -0.72 -6.08 45.10
CA ILE A 61 -0.39 -7.48 45.44
C ILE A 61 -1.62 -8.40 45.43
N LEU A 62 -2.85 -7.90 45.58
CA LEU A 62 -4.04 -8.78 45.74
C LEU A 62 -5.04 -8.83 44.58
N PHE A 63 -4.95 -7.94 43.57
CA PHE A 63 -5.92 -7.91 42.45
C PHE A 63 -5.30 -7.84 41.03
N LEU A 64 -3.97 -7.92 40.86
CA LEU A 64 -3.34 -7.80 39.54
C LEU A 64 -3.64 -8.89 38.52
N PRO A 65 -3.62 -10.19 38.84
CA PRO A 65 -3.38 -11.18 37.78
C PRO A 65 -4.51 -11.20 36.75
N ILE A 66 -5.76 -10.97 37.19
CA ILE A 66 -6.94 -10.95 36.32
C ILE A 66 -7.04 -9.63 35.54
N GLY A 67 -6.84 -8.48 36.20
CA GLY A 67 -6.88 -7.18 35.53
C GLY A 67 -5.74 -6.94 34.55
N GLU A 68 -4.52 -7.35 34.90
CA GLU A 68 -3.35 -7.35 34.01
C GLU A 68 -3.58 -8.28 32.82
N SER A 69 -4.18 -9.46 33.03
CA SER A 69 -4.48 -10.42 31.96
C SER A 69 -5.57 -9.92 31.00
N ILE A 70 -6.61 -9.24 31.50
CA ILE A 70 -7.64 -8.60 30.66
C ILE A 70 -7.03 -7.45 29.86
N ARG A 71 -6.21 -6.60 30.48
CA ARG A 71 -5.51 -5.51 29.78
C ARG A 71 -4.53 -6.04 28.73
N TRP A 72 -3.77 -7.08 29.07
CA TRP A 72 -2.86 -7.77 28.14
C TRP A 72 -3.64 -8.34 26.95
N LEU A 73 -4.76 -9.02 27.20
CA LEU A 73 -5.61 -9.57 26.13
C LEU A 73 -6.18 -8.46 25.24
N ALA A 74 -6.70 -7.38 25.83
CA ALA A 74 -7.23 -6.24 25.09
C ALA A 74 -6.15 -5.57 24.22
N ALA A 75 -4.95 -5.35 24.77
CA ALA A 75 -3.83 -4.77 24.03
C ALA A 75 -3.39 -5.67 22.85
N ASN A 76 -3.33 -6.99 23.05
CA ASN A 76 -3.00 -7.91 21.97
C ASN A 76 -4.09 -8.00 20.89
N ILE A 77 -5.37 -7.98 21.27
CA ILE A 77 -6.48 -7.92 20.31
C ILE A 77 -6.39 -6.62 19.48
N LEU A 78 -6.11 -5.49 20.11
CA LEU A 78 -5.96 -4.21 19.40
C LEU A 78 -4.72 -4.18 18.50
N MET A 79 -3.59 -4.77 18.94
CA MET A 79 -2.41 -4.93 18.10
C MET A 79 -2.69 -5.82 16.88
N LEU A 80 -3.37 -6.96 17.07
CA LEU A 80 -3.81 -7.82 15.96
C LEU A 80 -4.77 -7.08 15.03
N GLY A 81 -5.67 -6.25 15.59
CA GLY A 81 -6.53 -5.36 14.83
C GLY A 81 -5.73 -4.35 13.99
N GLY A 82 -4.69 -3.74 14.56
CA GLY A 82 -3.79 -2.84 13.83
C GLY A 82 -3.05 -3.52 12.68
N ILE A 83 -2.53 -4.73 12.91
CA ILE A 83 -1.91 -5.55 11.85
C ILE A 83 -2.94 -5.89 10.76
N PHE A 84 -4.17 -6.24 11.16
CA PHE A 84 -5.24 -6.57 10.24
C PHE A 84 -5.65 -5.37 9.37
N ILE A 85 -5.83 -4.20 9.98
CA ILE A 85 -6.16 -2.97 9.24
C ILE A 85 -5.00 -2.60 8.30
N TRP A 86 -3.75 -2.66 8.77
CA TRP A 86 -2.58 -2.47 7.90
C TRP A 86 -2.62 -3.42 6.71
N ALA A 87 -2.84 -4.72 6.94
CA ALA A 87 -2.94 -5.71 5.87
C ALA A 87 -4.11 -5.42 4.91
N MET A 88 -5.24 -4.89 5.39
CA MET A 88 -6.34 -4.43 4.54
C MET A 88 -5.96 -3.22 3.69
N VAL A 89 -5.26 -2.23 4.27
CA VAL A 89 -4.81 -1.04 3.54
C VAL A 89 -3.82 -1.42 2.44
N GLN A 90 -2.86 -2.27 2.77
CA GLN A 90 -1.95 -2.87 1.78
C GLN A 90 -2.74 -3.67 0.73
N GLY A 91 -3.74 -4.44 1.17
CA GLY A 91 -4.69 -5.18 0.34
C GLY A 91 -5.43 -4.29 -0.67
N ILE A 92 -5.95 -3.15 -0.24
CA ILE A 92 -6.64 -2.17 -1.10
C ILE A 92 -5.67 -1.54 -2.09
N GLN A 93 -4.45 -1.24 -1.68
CA GLN A 93 -3.41 -0.72 -2.58
C GLN A 93 -3.07 -1.73 -3.67
N ILE A 94 -3.02 -3.03 -3.35
CA ILE A 94 -2.75 -4.10 -4.30
C ILE A 94 -3.98 -4.64 -5.02
N ALA A 95 -5.21 -4.32 -4.56
CA ALA A 95 -6.47 -4.76 -5.17
C ALA A 95 -6.57 -4.45 -6.68
N PRO A 96 -6.11 -3.29 -7.20
CA PRO A 96 -5.98 -3.05 -8.64
C PRO A 96 -5.29 -4.17 -9.43
N MET A 97 -4.38 -4.92 -8.80
CA MET A 97 -3.68 -6.05 -9.43
C MET A 97 -4.56 -7.30 -9.51
N TRP A 98 -5.38 -7.55 -8.49
CA TRP A 98 -6.21 -8.74 -8.36
C TRP A 98 -7.54 -8.65 -9.10
N VAL A 99 -8.03 -7.43 -9.39
CA VAL A 99 -9.17 -7.24 -10.26
C VAL A 99 -8.76 -7.68 -11.67
N ASN A 100 -9.22 -8.86 -12.07
CA ASN A 100 -9.21 -9.32 -13.46
C ASN A 100 -9.88 -8.26 -14.33
N ARG A 101 -9.46 -8.15 -15.60
CA ARG A 101 -10.05 -7.17 -16.56
C ARG A 101 -11.57 -7.17 -16.38
N PRO A 102 -12.19 -6.01 -16.09
CA PRO A 102 -13.58 -5.97 -15.67
C PRO A 102 -14.45 -6.65 -16.73
N GLU A 103 -15.53 -7.30 -16.29
CA GLU A 103 -16.37 -8.12 -17.19
C GLU A 103 -16.90 -7.28 -18.37
N SER A 104 -17.14 -5.98 -18.15
CA SER A 104 -17.47 -4.99 -19.18
C SER A 104 -16.38 -4.89 -20.26
N LEU A 105 -15.11 -4.79 -19.85
CA LEU A 105 -13.94 -4.74 -20.71
C LEU A 105 -13.70 -6.08 -21.43
N ARG A 106 -13.90 -7.22 -20.76
CA ARG A 106 -13.87 -8.56 -21.40
C ARG A 106 -14.97 -8.71 -22.45
N LYS A 107 -16.20 -8.27 -22.15
CA LYS A 107 -17.33 -8.29 -23.10
C LYS A 107 -17.06 -7.38 -24.29
N LEU A 108 -16.50 -6.18 -24.06
CA LEU A 108 -16.11 -5.26 -25.13
C LEU A 108 -14.98 -5.82 -25.99
N GLN A 109 -13.96 -6.45 -25.38
CA GLN A 109 -12.88 -7.14 -26.11
C GLN A 109 -13.41 -8.32 -26.94
N GLY A 110 -14.35 -9.10 -26.40
CA GLY A 110 -15.01 -10.18 -27.12
C GLY A 110 -15.80 -9.65 -28.33
N ARG A 111 -16.56 -8.56 -28.15
CA ARG A 111 -17.27 -7.88 -29.24
C ARG A 111 -16.31 -7.31 -30.28
N ALA A 112 -15.20 -6.70 -29.86
CA ALA A 112 -14.16 -6.19 -30.75
C ALA A 112 -13.53 -7.31 -31.60
N ALA A 113 -13.16 -8.42 -30.95
CA ALA A 113 -12.56 -9.57 -31.61
C ALA A 113 -13.53 -10.23 -32.60
N GLN A 114 -14.81 -10.37 -32.23
CA GLN A 114 -15.85 -10.90 -33.11
C GLN A 114 -16.07 -9.97 -34.31
N TYR A 115 -16.17 -8.66 -34.08
CA TYR A 115 -16.38 -7.69 -35.14
C TYR A 115 -15.19 -7.62 -36.12
N LEU A 116 -13.95 -7.70 -35.61
CA LEU A 116 -12.75 -7.79 -36.43
C LEU A 116 -12.68 -9.10 -37.21
N LYS A 117 -13.17 -10.20 -36.66
CA LYS A 117 -13.24 -11.49 -37.38
C LYS A 117 -14.26 -11.46 -38.51
N GLU A 118 -15.40 -10.81 -38.30
CA GLU A 118 -16.49 -10.73 -39.28
C GLU A 118 -16.23 -9.65 -40.34
N ASN A 119 -15.58 -8.54 -39.98
CA ASN A 119 -15.47 -7.34 -40.82
C ASN A 119 -14.03 -6.82 -41.00
N GLY A 120 -13.00 -7.55 -40.55
CA GLY A 120 -11.60 -7.06 -40.53
C GLY A 120 -10.99 -6.74 -41.90
N GLY A 121 -11.62 -7.16 -42.99
CA GLY A 121 -11.25 -6.80 -44.36
C GLY A 121 -12.07 -5.65 -44.96
N ASP A 122 -13.18 -5.25 -44.33
CA ASP A 122 -14.07 -4.23 -44.85
C ASP A 122 -13.51 -2.82 -44.56
N LYS A 123 -13.21 -2.08 -45.63
CA LYS A 123 -12.72 -0.70 -45.57
C LYS A 123 -13.85 0.33 -45.68
N SER A 124 -15.11 -0.08 -45.60
CA SER A 124 -16.25 0.83 -45.60
C SER A 124 -16.12 1.85 -44.47
N LYS A 125 -16.59 3.08 -44.73
CA LYS A 125 -16.58 4.16 -43.72
C LYS A 125 -17.39 3.76 -42.48
N ASP A 126 -18.44 2.95 -42.67
CA ASP A 126 -19.31 2.48 -41.59
C ASP A 126 -18.61 1.44 -40.71
N ALA A 127 -17.86 0.49 -41.29
CA ALA A 127 -17.06 -0.47 -40.54
C ALA A 127 -15.94 0.23 -39.74
N GLN A 128 -15.27 1.22 -40.34
CA GLN A 128 -14.26 2.03 -39.64
C GLN A 128 -14.88 2.86 -38.50
N ALA A 129 -16.05 3.46 -38.70
CA ALA A 129 -16.75 4.21 -37.66
C ALA A 129 -17.20 3.31 -36.50
N ALA A 130 -17.63 2.07 -36.79
CA ALA A 130 -17.99 1.09 -35.77
C ALA A 130 -16.78 0.65 -34.94
N ILE A 131 -15.63 0.37 -35.58
CA ILE A 131 -14.36 0.06 -34.89
C ILE A 131 -13.93 1.23 -34.00
N ALA A 132 -14.00 2.47 -34.50
CA ALA A 132 -13.64 3.66 -33.72
C ALA A 132 -14.54 3.85 -32.48
N ARG A 133 -15.85 3.62 -32.61
CA ARG A 133 -16.78 3.68 -31.46
C ARG A 133 -16.48 2.60 -30.42
N LEU A 134 -16.12 1.40 -30.87
CA LEU A 134 -15.79 0.29 -29.98
C LEU A 134 -14.46 0.52 -29.25
N ALA A 135 -13.46 1.06 -29.95
CA ALA A 135 -12.20 1.50 -29.36
C ALA A 135 -12.42 2.60 -28.31
N ALA A 136 -13.23 3.63 -28.62
CA ALA A 136 -13.54 4.69 -27.67
C ALA A 136 -14.32 4.19 -26.44
N ALA A 137 -15.23 3.22 -26.61
CA ALA A 137 -15.94 2.60 -25.49
C ALA A 137 -15.01 1.77 -24.59
N MET A 138 -14.05 1.05 -25.18
CA MET A 138 -13.01 0.32 -24.44
C MET A 138 -12.10 1.28 -23.68
N ASP A 139 -11.69 2.37 -24.30
CA ASP A 139 -10.83 3.39 -23.69
C ASP A 139 -11.53 4.04 -22.50
N LYS A 140 -12.77 4.50 -22.68
CA LYS A 140 -13.58 5.08 -21.59
C LYS A 140 -13.78 4.13 -20.41
N ALA A 141 -14.08 2.85 -20.69
CA ALA A 141 -14.25 1.84 -19.65
C ALA A 141 -12.93 1.57 -18.91
N LEU A 142 -11.79 1.62 -19.61
CA LEU A 142 -10.48 1.50 -18.99
C LEU A 142 -10.16 2.71 -18.10
N THR A 143 -10.40 3.93 -18.59
CA THR A 143 -10.14 5.17 -17.83
C THR A 143 -10.94 5.21 -16.53
N GLN A 144 -12.24 4.92 -16.57
CA GLN A 144 -13.10 4.98 -15.38
C GLN A 144 -12.66 4.02 -14.26
N GLU A 145 -12.17 2.83 -14.66
CA GLU A 145 -11.66 1.83 -13.72
C GLU A 145 -10.28 2.25 -13.17
N LEU A 146 -9.40 2.78 -14.03
CA LEU A 146 -8.12 3.35 -13.60
C LEU A 146 -8.33 4.50 -12.60
N ASP A 147 -9.29 5.40 -12.85
CA ASP A 147 -9.64 6.50 -11.95
C ASP A 147 -10.14 5.99 -10.59
N THR A 148 -10.95 4.93 -10.59
CA THR A 148 -11.48 4.33 -9.35
C THR A 148 -10.37 3.68 -8.53
N LEU A 149 -9.48 2.93 -9.19
CA LEU A 149 -8.34 2.26 -8.57
C LEU A 149 -7.30 3.27 -8.08
N GLU A 150 -7.07 4.34 -8.83
CA GLU A 150 -6.22 5.47 -8.43
C GLU A 150 -6.82 6.21 -7.23
N GLY A 151 -8.14 6.42 -7.19
CA GLY A 151 -8.84 6.98 -6.04
C GLY A 151 -8.65 6.13 -4.78
N MET A 152 -8.83 4.82 -4.85
CA MET A 152 -8.59 3.89 -3.73
C MET A 152 -7.12 3.93 -3.27
N ARG A 153 -6.19 4.00 -4.21
CA ARG A 153 -4.75 4.12 -3.93
C ARG A 153 -4.45 5.41 -3.17
N VAL A 154 -4.93 6.55 -3.65
CA VAL A 154 -4.74 7.86 -3.00
C VAL A 154 -5.29 7.83 -1.57
N TRP A 155 -6.49 7.28 -1.37
CA TRP A 155 -7.07 7.12 -0.03
C TRP A 155 -6.17 6.30 0.91
N ALA A 156 -5.63 5.19 0.43
CA ALA A 156 -4.71 4.37 1.21
C ALA A 156 -3.39 5.11 1.54
N TYR A 157 -2.83 5.89 0.61
CA TYR A 157 -1.67 6.75 0.89
C TYR A 157 -1.97 7.83 1.91
N CYS A 158 -3.14 8.47 1.83
CA CYS A 158 -3.57 9.46 2.81
C CYS A 158 -3.69 8.84 4.20
N LEU A 159 -4.25 7.65 4.30
CA LEU A 159 -4.38 6.94 5.57
C LEU A 159 -3.01 6.57 6.16
N GLU A 160 -2.10 6.03 5.33
CA GLU A 160 -0.72 5.74 5.75
C GLU A 160 0.01 6.99 6.22
N LEU A 161 -0.10 8.09 5.47
CA LEU A 161 0.49 9.38 5.85
C LEU A 161 -0.02 9.84 7.22
N VAL A 162 -1.33 9.77 7.45
CA VAL A 162 -1.94 10.14 8.73
C VAL A 162 -1.36 9.28 9.86
N VAL A 163 -1.33 7.95 9.70
CA VAL A 163 -0.78 7.04 10.71
C VAL A 163 0.70 7.32 10.97
N CYS A 164 1.49 7.58 9.92
CA CYS A 164 2.89 7.96 10.04
C CYS A 164 3.07 9.30 10.79
N VAL A 165 2.25 10.32 10.52
CA VAL A 165 2.31 11.62 11.21
C VAL A 165 1.90 11.50 12.68
N PHE A 166 0.96 10.61 13.01
CA PHE A 166 0.64 10.31 14.41
C PHE A 166 1.77 9.55 15.13
N HIS A 167 2.45 8.65 14.43
CA HIS A 167 3.53 7.86 15.01
C HIS A 167 4.84 8.65 15.16
N PHE A 168 5.19 9.44 14.13
CA PHE A 168 6.34 10.33 14.09
C PHE A 168 5.83 11.77 14.21
N PRO A 169 5.73 12.34 15.42
CA PRO A 169 5.16 13.66 15.62
C PRO A 169 6.06 14.70 14.96
N ILE A 170 5.72 15.12 13.74
CA ILE A 170 6.49 16.10 12.97
C ILE A 170 6.44 17.51 13.56
N TYR A 171 5.66 17.69 14.64
CA TYR A 171 5.46 18.93 15.36
C TYR A 171 5.83 18.73 16.82
N LYS A 172 6.57 19.68 17.40
CA LYS A 172 7.11 19.58 18.76
C LYS A 172 6.03 19.42 19.83
N ASP A 173 4.89 20.09 19.63
CA ASP A 173 3.74 20.05 20.53
C ASP A 173 2.76 18.91 20.20
N GLY A 174 3.16 18.01 19.31
CA GLY A 174 2.40 16.82 18.91
C GLY A 174 1.50 17.04 17.69
N SER A 175 0.93 15.94 17.19
CA SER A 175 0.12 15.94 15.96
C SER A 175 -1.21 16.69 16.11
N ALA A 176 -1.80 16.76 17.29
CA ALA A 176 -3.03 17.52 17.52
C ALA A 176 -2.81 19.03 17.34
N ALA A 177 -1.71 19.56 17.87
CA ALA A 177 -1.31 20.95 17.68
C ALA A 177 -1.03 21.25 16.21
N LEU A 178 -0.31 20.34 15.52
CA LEU A 178 -0.08 20.43 14.07
C LEU A 178 -1.41 20.60 13.30
N TRP A 179 -2.41 19.76 13.57
CA TRP A 179 -3.69 19.82 12.85
C TRP A 179 -4.45 21.11 13.16
N SER A 180 -4.46 21.55 14.41
CA SER A 180 -5.06 22.83 14.82
C SER A 180 -4.42 24.00 14.07
N ASP A 181 -3.09 24.04 14.08
CA ASP A 181 -2.32 25.14 13.48
C ASP A 181 -2.42 25.14 11.96
N LEU A 182 -2.37 23.96 11.33
CA LEU A 182 -2.57 23.77 9.90
C LEU A 182 -3.96 24.23 9.46
N LEU A 183 -5.02 23.87 10.19
CA LEU A 183 -6.40 24.29 9.89
C LEU A 183 -6.59 25.81 10.09
N SER A 184 -5.82 26.40 11.00
CA SER A 184 -5.81 27.86 11.22
C SER A 184 -4.90 28.63 10.24
N TRP A 185 -4.20 27.93 9.33
CA TRP A 185 -3.20 28.49 8.42
C TRP A 185 -2.01 29.18 9.13
N ASN A 186 -1.73 28.85 10.39
CA ASN A 186 -0.63 29.42 11.18
C ASN A 186 0.44 28.36 11.49
N LEU A 187 1.10 27.86 10.46
CA LEU A 187 2.14 26.85 10.65
C LEU A 187 3.44 27.52 11.12
N TYR A 188 3.87 27.23 12.35
CA TYR A 188 5.13 27.72 12.90
C TYR A 188 6.32 26.80 12.49
N PRO A 189 7.27 27.27 11.67
CA PRO A 189 8.35 26.42 11.16
C PRO A 189 9.34 25.95 12.22
N ASP A 190 9.49 26.71 13.31
CA ASP A 190 10.34 26.40 14.46
C ASP A 190 9.81 25.25 15.32
N LEU A 191 8.52 24.95 15.21
CA LEU A 191 7.88 23.79 15.85
C LEU A 191 7.96 22.53 14.99
N LEU A 192 8.37 22.63 13.72
CA LEU A 192 8.60 21.46 12.87
C LEU A 192 9.84 20.69 13.33
N GLN A 193 9.76 19.36 13.27
CA GLN A 193 10.85 18.46 13.64
C GLN A 193 11.43 17.79 12.38
N PRO A 194 12.53 18.31 11.78
CA PRO A 194 13.04 17.82 10.50
C PRO A 194 13.39 16.34 10.48
N ARG A 195 13.85 15.80 11.61
CA ARG A 195 14.14 14.37 11.77
C ARG A 195 12.89 13.52 11.59
N GLU A 196 11.80 13.89 12.26
CA GLU A 196 10.54 13.14 12.19
C GLU A 196 9.89 13.29 10.82
N ILE A 197 10.00 14.48 10.20
CA ILE A 197 9.60 14.69 8.80
C ILE A 197 10.39 13.75 7.87
N ALA A 198 11.70 13.65 8.04
CA ALA A 198 12.53 12.74 7.26
C ALA A 198 12.12 11.27 7.46
N MET A 199 11.78 10.87 8.69
CA MET A 199 11.24 9.53 8.95
C MET A 199 9.91 9.30 8.23
N VAL A 200 8.96 10.22 8.30
CA VAL A 200 7.69 10.12 7.53
C VAL A 200 7.98 9.96 6.04
N ILE A 201 8.88 10.75 5.47
CA ILE A 201 9.25 10.66 4.04
C ILE A 201 9.87 9.29 3.72
N ILE A 202 10.81 8.80 4.54
CA ILE A 202 11.46 7.49 4.34
C ILE A 202 10.42 6.37 4.39
N MET A 203 9.47 6.44 5.33
CA MET A 203 8.40 5.46 5.47
C MET A 203 7.47 5.47 4.26
N MET A 204 6.97 6.64 3.86
CA MET A 204 6.15 6.81 2.65
C MET A 204 6.87 6.33 1.39
N GLY A 205 8.18 6.61 1.28
CA GLY A 205 9.02 6.09 0.19
C GLY A 205 9.18 4.57 0.24
N GLY A 206 9.36 3.99 1.43
CA GLY A 206 9.40 2.55 1.64
C GLY A 206 8.12 1.85 1.20
N PHE A 207 6.96 2.43 1.50
CA PHE A 207 5.66 1.96 0.99
C PHE A 207 5.59 1.96 -0.54
N GLU A 208 5.98 3.05 -1.18
CA GLU A 208 6.00 3.16 -2.65
C GLU A 208 6.91 2.09 -3.29
N ILE A 209 8.07 1.82 -2.67
CA ILE A 209 9.00 0.79 -3.14
C ILE A 209 8.36 -0.60 -3.04
N LEU A 210 7.75 -0.95 -1.90
CA LEU A 210 7.05 -2.22 -1.72
C LEU A 210 5.95 -2.39 -2.78
N PHE A 211 5.19 -1.34 -3.03
CA PHE A 211 4.11 -1.34 -4.00
C PHE A 211 4.62 -1.56 -5.44
N ARG A 212 5.66 -0.83 -5.87
CA ARG A 212 6.26 -0.99 -7.21
C ARG A 212 6.84 -2.38 -7.42
N ILE A 213 7.42 -2.98 -6.38
CA ILE A 213 7.93 -4.34 -6.44
C ILE A 213 6.77 -5.33 -6.60
N ALA A 214 5.69 -5.18 -5.82
CA ALA A 214 4.50 -6.01 -5.95
C ALA A 214 3.90 -5.93 -7.37
N LEU A 215 3.81 -4.72 -7.95
CA LEU A 215 3.39 -4.50 -9.34
C LEU A 215 4.29 -5.22 -10.35
N SER A 216 5.60 -5.13 -10.15
CA SER A 216 6.58 -5.76 -11.04
C SER A 216 6.48 -7.29 -11.00
N ILE A 217 6.38 -7.87 -9.81
CA ILE A 217 6.22 -9.33 -9.62
C ILE A 217 4.91 -9.81 -10.25
N TRP A 218 3.82 -9.08 -10.05
CA TRP A 218 2.52 -9.43 -10.62
C TRP A 218 2.51 -9.36 -12.15
N GLY A 219 3.13 -8.33 -12.72
CA GLY A 219 3.29 -8.19 -14.17
C GLY A 219 4.02 -9.40 -14.78
N LEU A 220 5.09 -9.87 -14.12
CA LEU A 220 5.82 -11.08 -14.53
C LEU A 220 4.95 -12.34 -14.42
N TYR A 221 4.13 -12.47 -13.39
CA TYR A 221 3.23 -13.62 -13.22
C TYR A 221 2.16 -13.68 -14.32
N LYS A 222 1.49 -12.56 -14.62
CA LYS A 222 0.49 -12.47 -15.71
C LYS A 222 1.10 -12.78 -17.07
N ALA A 223 2.30 -12.25 -17.36
CA ALA A 223 3.00 -12.54 -18.61
C ALA A 223 3.27 -14.05 -18.77
N ARG A 224 3.61 -14.75 -17.69
CA ARG A 224 3.85 -16.20 -17.71
C ARG A 224 2.56 -17.02 -17.91
N GLY A 225 1.44 -16.59 -17.32
CA GLY A 225 0.14 -17.25 -17.49
C GLY A 225 -0.36 -17.21 -18.94
N SER A 226 -0.15 -16.10 -19.65
CA SER A 226 -0.53 -15.94 -21.07
C SER A 226 0.32 -16.77 -22.05
N PHE A 227 1.39 -17.43 -21.62
CA PHE A 227 2.15 -18.38 -22.46
C PHE A 227 1.61 -19.81 -22.39
N HIS A 228 0.68 -20.08 -21.48
CA HIS A 228 0.10 -21.42 -21.25
C HIS A 228 -1.36 -21.53 -21.70
N GLU A 229 -1.96 -20.46 -22.20
CA GLU A 229 -3.25 -20.43 -22.92
C GLU A 229 -3.00 -20.28 -24.44
#